data_AF-A0A550GIE5-F1
#
_entry.id   AF-A0A550GIE5-F1
#
_cell.length_a   1.000
_cell.length_b   1.000
_cell.length_c   1.000
_cell.angle_alpha   90.00
_cell.angle_beta   90.00
_cell.angle_gamma   90.00
#
_symmetry.space_group_name_H-M   'P 1'
#
loop_
_entity.id
_entity.type
_entity.pdbx_description
1 polymer ?
#
loop_
_entity_poly.entity_id
_entity_poly.type
_entity_poly.pdbx_seq_one_letter_code
_entity_poly.pdbx_strand_id
1 'polypeptide(L)'
;MFQVHRGQKVLNAASLAKAIRRIDDWKMKLIDLSRRNRLVYFRPSRSSNLEFSRPGMDAVFERLVVKDRHWEIWQPPSDAQSGPARRAKPKRTHVVPTEAEPAQLERVLRNLARRSASEYRERGTRILYMTFGMLDWTEAGTGQPVRSPIVLTPLEMTRRSSRDLYRVEVPAVEDEAILNPALRLMLESDHKLSLPPLPDFEEQSIYQYLDAVQKAV
;
A
#
# COMPACT_ATOMS: atom_id res chain seq x y z
N MET A 1 -14.15 42.49 -44.32
CA MET A 1 -12.86 42.39 -43.60
C MET A 1 -13.20 41.97 -42.18
N PHE A 2 -13.01 40.69 -41.83
CA PHE A 2 -13.38 40.16 -40.51
C PHE A 2 -12.12 39.94 -39.69
N GLN A 3 -12.04 40.59 -38.53
CA GLN A 3 -10.94 40.44 -37.58
C GLN A 3 -11.40 39.56 -36.43
N VAL A 4 -10.78 38.40 -36.25
CA VAL A 4 -11.00 37.52 -35.10
C VAL A 4 -9.97 37.88 -34.03
N HIS A 5 -10.41 38.39 -32.88
CA HIS A 5 -9.56 38.54 -31.71
C HIS A 5 -9.54 37.22 -30.92
N ARG A 6 -8.43 36.47 -31.03
CA ARG A 6 -8.10 35.43 -30.04
C ARG A 6 -7.52 36.12 -28.81
N GLY A 7 -8.37 36.34 -27.81
CA GLY A 7 -7.92 36.69 -26.47
C GLY A 7 -7.16 35.50 -25.87
N GLN A 8 -5.84 35.53 -25.95
CA GLN A 8 -4.97 34.56 -25.30
C GLN A 8 -4.92 34.91 -23.80
N LYS A 9 -5.83 34.31 -23.01
CA LYS A 9 -5.77 34.42 -21.54
C LYS A 9 -4.52 33.69 -21.06
N VAL A 10 -3.45 34.45 -20.83
CA VAL A 10 -2.28 33.96 -20.11
C VAL A 10 -2.73 33.72 -18.67
N LEU A 11 -2.79 32.45 -18.25
CA LEU A 11 -3.06 32.08 -16.86
C LEU A 11 -1.96 32.66 -15.98
N ASN A 12 -2.28 33.64 -15.13
CA ASN A 12 -1.32 34.14 -14.16
C ASN A 12 -1.12 33.13 -13.01
N ALA A 13 0.03 33.20 -12.33
CA ALA A 13 0.41 32.25 -11.27
C ALA A 13 -0.65 32.12 -10.17
N ALA A 14 -1.33 33.23 -9.81
CA ALA A 14 -2.41 33.22 -8.82
C ALA A 14 -3.64 32.43 -9.28
N SER A 15 -3.99 32.50 -10.57
CA SER A 15 -5.10 31.73 -11.15
C SER A 15 -4.76 30.25 -11.25
N LEU A 16 -3.50 29.92 -11.55
CA LEU A 16 -3.00 28.54 -11.54
C LEU A 16 -3.03 27.96 -10.11
N ALA A 17 -2.53 28.70 -9.12
CA ALA A 17 -2.56 28.29 -7.71
C ALA A 17 -3.99 28.08 -7.20
N LYS A 18 -4.93 28.96 -7.57
CA LYS A 18 -6.36 28.82 -7.23
C LYS A 18 -7.00 27.61 -7.91
N ALA A 19 -6.62 27.31 -9.15
CA ALA A 19 -7.09 26.12 -9.87
C ALA A 19 -6.54 24.83 -9.24
N ILE A 20 -5.24 24.79 -8.91
CA ILE A 20 -4.58 23.67 -8.21
C ILE A 20 -5.28 23.42 -6.87
N ARG A 21 -5.49 24.46 -6.06
CA ARG A 21 -6.19 24.33 -4.77
C ARG A 21 -7.60 23.79 -4.93
N ARG A 22 -8.36 24.25 -5.94
CA ARG A 22 -9.70 23.71 -6.24
C ARG A 22 -9.67 22.24 -6.67
N ILE A 23 -8.67 21.86 -7.45
CA ILE A 23 -8.46 20.46 -7.86
C ILE A 23 -8.16 19.60 -6.64
N ASP A 24 -7.31 20.07 -5.72
CA ASP A 24 -6.99 19.33 -4.50
C ASP A 24 -8.20 19.24 -3.56
N ASP A 25 -8.96 20.33 -3.38
CA ASP A 25 -10.22 20.33 -2.63
C ASP A 25 -11.23 19.33 -3.23
N TRP A 26 -11.32 19.23 -4.56
CA TRP A 26 -12.18 18.26 -5.25
C TRP A 26 -11.68 16.83 -5.13
N LYS A 27 -10.37 16.61 -5.24
CA LYS A 27 -9.75 15.29 -5.01
C LYS A 27 -10.02 14.81 -3.59
N MET A 28 -9.89 15.67 -2.59
CA MET A 28 -10.19 15.33 -1.20
C MET A 28 -11.67 14.97 -1.01
N LYS A 29 -12.59 15.65 -1.70
CA LYS A 29 -14.03 15.31 -1.68
C LYS A 29 -14.39 13.98 -2.34
N LEU A 30 -13.52 13.43 -3.19
CA LEU A 30 -13.72 12.12 -3.80
C LEU A 30 -13.28 10.96 -2.89
N ILE A 31 -12.52 11.24 -1.84
CA ILE A 31 -12.06 10.22 -0.90
C ILE A 31 -13.21 9.84 0.04
N ASP A 32 -13.68 8.60 -0.07
CA ASP A 32 -14.68 8.04 0.84
C ASP A 32 -14.09 7.88 2.25
N LEU A 33 -14.54 8.68 3.21
CA LEU A 33 -14.16 8.56 4.63
C LEU A 33 -15.15 7.71 5.44
N SER A 34 -16.11 7.04 4.79
CA SER A 34 -17.04 6.17 5.47
C SER A 34 -16.37 4.90 6.00
N ARG A 35 -17.06 4.20 6.91
CA ARG A 35 -16.64 2.89 7.46
C ARG A 35 -16.47 1.77 6.43
N ARG A 36 -16.86 2.01 5.16
CA ARG A 36 -16.65 1.08 4.04
C ARG A 36 -15.22 1.16 3.50
N ASN A 37 -14.55 2.31 3.64
CA ASN A 37 -13.18 2.48 3.19
C ASN A 37 -12.21 1.75 4.13
N ARG A 38 -11.58 0.69 3.61
CA ARG A 38 -10.63 -0.15 4.36
C ARG A 38 -9.27 0.51 4.60
N LEU A 39 -8.98 1.62 3.91
CA LEU A 39 -7.80 2.44 4.20
C LEU A 39 -8.01 3.29 5.46
N VAL A 40 -9.26 3.52 5.89
CA VAL A 40 -9.55 4.24 7.15
C VAL A 40 -10.04 3.30 8.24
N TYR A 41 -10.82 2.28 7.88
CA TYR A 41 -11.39 1.32 8.82
C TYR A 41 -10.93 -0.09 8.45
N PHE A 42 -9.63 -0.31 8.60
CA PHE A 42 -9.00 -1.57 8.25
C PHE A 42 -9.60 -2.70 9.08
N ARG A 43 -9.99 -3.79 8.39
CA ARG A 43 -10.33 -5.06 9.04
C ARG A 43 -9.70 -6.18 8.22
N PRO A 44 -8.86 -7.03 8.82
CA PRO A 44 -8.23 -8.13 8.11
C PRO A 44 -9.27 -9.05 7.46
N SER A 45 -9.01 -9.45 6.21
CA SER A 45 -9.79 -10.46 5.51
C SER A 45 -8.90 -11.65 5.13
N ARG A 46 -9.35 -12.85 5.49
CA ARG A 46 -8.69 -14.13 5.17
C ARG A 46 -8.67 -14.46 3.67
N SER A 47 -9.24 -13.61 2.80
CA SER A 47 -9.29 -13.80 1.35
C SER A 47 -8.51 -12.76 0.55
N SER A 48 -8.08 -11.66 1.19
CA SER A 48 -7.50 -10.50 0.51
C SER A 48 -6.41 -9.78 1.32
N ASN A 49 -6.00 -10.33 2.46
CA ASN A 49 -4.91 -9.79 3.26
C ASN A 49 -3.98 -10.91 3.67
N LEU A 50 -2.68 -10.60 3.68
CA LEU A 50 -1.63 -11.44 4.22
C LEU A 50 -0.81 -10.59 5.16
N GLU A 51 -0.51 -11.15 6.33
CA GLU A 51 0.43 -10.60 7.27
C GLU A 51 1.73 -11.41 7.17
N PHE A 52 2.88 -10.78 7.36
CA PHE A 52 4.18 -11.44 7.28
C PHE A 52 4.86 -11.43 8.64
N SER A 53 5.38 -12.59 9.04
CA SER A 53 6.07 -12.76 10.34
C SER A 53 7.58 -12.53 10.24
N ARG A 54 8.16 -12.72 9.05
CA ARG A 54 9.60 -12.52 8.81
C ARG A 54 9.92 -12.32 7.32
N PRO A 55 11.01 -11.60 7.00
CA PRO A 55 11.84 -10.84 7.93
C PRO A 55 11.08 -9.62 8.50
N GLY A 56 11.69 -8.92 9.45
CA GLY A 56 11.08 -7.73 10.06
C GLY A 56 10.77 -6.63 9.04
N MET A 57 9.87 -5.74 9.41
CA MET A 57 9.33 -4.67 8.56
C MET A 57 10.43 -3.88 7.82
N ASP A 58 11.46 -3.47 8.54
CA ASP A 58 12.59 -2.69 8.01
C ASP A 58 13.36 -3.43 6.92
N ALA A 59 13.69 -4.71 7.13
CA ALA A 59 14.35 -5.51 6.11
C ALA A 59 13.48 -5.70 4.85
N VAL A 60 12.16 -5.82 5.03
CA VAL A 60 11.22 -5.90 3.91
C VAL A 60 11.20 -4.58 3.15
N PHE A 61 11.05 -3.46 3.86
CA PHE A 61 10.98 -2.10 3.31
C PHE A 61 12.26 -1.73 2.58
N GLU A 62 13.41 -1.86 3.23
CA GLU A 62 14.74 -1.57 2.67
C GLU A 62 14.99 -2.33 1.36
N ARG A 63 14.71 -3.63 1.33
CA ARG A 63 14.94 -4.43 0.12
C ARG A 63 13.98 -4.02 -0.99
N LEU A 64 12.72 -3.78 -0.66
CA LEU A 64 11.66 -3.61 -1.64
C LEU A 64 11.58 -2.18 -2.19
N VAL A 65 11.64 -1.19 -1.31
CA VAL A 65 11.37 0.22 -1.60
C VAL A 65 12.66 0.99 -1.86
N VAL A 66 13.71 0.77 -1.04
CA VAL A 66 14.97 1.52 -1.19
C VAL A 66 15.88 0.89 -2.25
N LYS A 67 15.87 -0.44 -2.37
CA LYS A 67 16.77 -1.18 -3.28
C LYS A 67 16.11 -1.69 -4.55
N ASP A 68 14.81 -1.43 -4.73
CA ASP A 68 14.01 -1.93 -5.86
C ASP A 68 14.19 -3.43 -6.13
N ARG A 69 14.29 -4.24 -5.06
CA ARG A 69 14.44 -5.68 -5.16
C ARG A 69 13.16 -6.38 -4.74
N HIS A 70 12.80 -7.38 -5.52
CA HIS A 70 11.67 -8.23 -5.21
C HIS A 70 11.88 -9.12 -3.97
N TRP A 71 10.74 -9.54 -3.42
CA TRP A 71 10.60 -10.65 -2.50
C TRP A 71 9.83 -11.79 -3.15
N GLU A 72 10.10 -13.03 -2.76
CA GLU A 72 9.20 -14.15 -3.05
C GLU A 72 8.40 -14.49 -1.80
N ILE A 73 7.13 -14.82 -1.95
CA ILE A 73 6.28 -15.22 -0.83
C ILE A 73 6.50 -16.71 -0.58
N TRP A 74 7.07 -17.04 0.57
CA TRP A 74 7.29 -18.41 0.98
C TRP A 74 5.96 -19.14 1.17
N GLN A 75 5.91 -20.37 0.69
CA GLN A 75 4.77 -21.26 0.86
C GLN A 75 5.28 -22.57 1.46
N PRO A 76 4.64 -23.08 2.53
CA PRO A 76 4.95 -24.40 3.05
C PRO A 76 4.70 -25.46 1.97
N PRO A 77 5.58 -26.48 1.82
CA PRO A 77 5.33 -27.60 0.93
C PRO A 77 3.99 -28.27 1.26
N SER A 78 3.22 -28.64 0.24
CA SER A 78 2.04 -29.49 0.44
C SER A 78 2.49 -30.93 0.70
N ASP A 79 1.82 -31.61 1.64
CA ASP A 79 2.09 -33.00 2.00
C ASP A 79 2.04 -33.96 0.79
N ALA A 80 1.22 -33.64 -0.23
CA ALA A 80 1.08 -34.45 -1.44
C ALA A 80 2.32 -34.45 -2.36
N GLN A 81 3.29 -33.55 -2.15
CA GLN A 81 4.49 -33.41 -3.00
C GLN A 81 5.78 -33.78 -2.26
N SER A 82 5.68 -34.18 -0.99
CA SER A 82 6.84 -34.42 -0.13
C SER A 82 7.01 -35.93 0.11
N GLY A 83 8.01 -36.53 -0.56
CA GLY A 83 8.60 -37.78 -0.07
C GLY A 83 9.24 -37.59 1.31
N PRO A 84 9.84 -38.63 1.93
CA PRO A 84 10.32 -38.60 3.33
C PRO A 84 11.53 -37.67 3.60
N ALA A 85 11.81 -36.70 2.73
CA ALA A 85 13.01 -35.86 2.77
C ALA A 85 12.70 -34.36 2.76
N ARG A 86 13.12 -33.70 3.86
CA ARG A 86 13.37 -32.25 4.04
C ARG A 86 12.17 -31.31 3.95
N ARG A 87 11.71 -30.84 5.13
CA ARG A 87 10.99 -29.57 5.29
C ARG A 87 11.84 -28.44 4.68
N ALA A 88 11.47 -27.96 3.50
CA ALA A 88 12.17 -26.86 2.83
C ALA A 88 12.12 -25.60 3.71
N LYS A 89 13.29 -25.03 4.02
CA LYS A 89 13.38 -23.81 4.84
C LYS A 89 13.29 -22.56 3.94
N PRO A 90 12.68 -21.46 4.41
CA PRO A 90 12.68 -20.18 3.71
C PRO A 90 14.09 -19.65 3.45
N LYS A 91 14.29 -19.01 2.30
CA LYS A 91 15.53 -18.33 1.93
C LYS A 91 15.54 -16.88 2.44
N ARG A 92 16.71 -16.22 2.40
CA ARG A 92 16.86 -14.79 2.75
C ARG A 92 16.08 -13.84 1.85
N THR A 93 15.65 -14.29 0.68
CA THR A 93 14.84 -13.54 -0.29
C THR A 93 13.35 -13.85 -0.18
N HIS A 94 12.94 -14.53 0.90
CA HIS A 94 11.55 -14.91 1.14
C HIS A 94 10.91 -14.10 2.26
N VAL A 95 9.70 -13.59 2.00
CA VAL A 95 8.77 -13.15 3.06
C VAL A 95 7.89 -14.32 3.46
N VAL A 96 7.69 -14.50 4.76
CA VAL A 96 6.97 -15.66 5.29
C VAL A 96 5.65 -15.19 5.91
N PRO A 97 4.50 -15.61 5.37
CA PRO A 97 3.20 -15.27 5.92
C PRO A 97 3.07 -15.72 7.38
N THR A 98 2.35 -14.94 8.17
CA THR A 98 1.90 -15.31 9.51
C THR A 98 0.84 -16.39 9.36
N GLU A 99 1.10 -17.56 9.96
CA GLU A 99 0.18 -18.69 10.16
C GLU A 99 -0.98 -18.80 9.15
N ALA A 100 -0.67 -19.36 7.98
CA ALA A 100 -1.66 -19.69 6.97
C ALA A 100 -1.56 -21.16 6.58
N GLU A 101 -2.69 -21.87 6.68
CA GLU A 101 -2.85 -23.20 6.11
C GLU A 101 -2.44 -23.18 4.62
N PRO A 102 -1.63 -24.12 4.12
CA PRO A 102 -1.05 -24.06 2.77
C PRO A 102 -2.11 -23.84 1.68
N ALA A 103 -3.24 -24.54 1.76
CA ALA A 103 -4.34 -24.41 0.81
C ALA A 103 -5.04 -23.03 0.89
N GLN A 104 -5.17 -22.49 2.11
CA GLN A 104 -5.72 -21.14 2.29
C GLN A 104 -4.76 -20.10 1.72
N LEU A 105 -3.45 -20.23 1.99
CA LEU A 105 -2.42 -19.33 1.49
C LEU A 105 -2.43 -19.28 -0.05
N GLU A 106 -2.39 -20.42 -0.72
CA GLU A 106 -2.44 -20.49 -2.20
C GLU A 106 -3.73 -19.83 -2.73
N ARG A 107 -4.88 -20.05 -2.06
CA ARG A 107 -6.15 -19.42 -2.47
C ARG A 107 -6.08 -17.90 -2.36
N VAL A 108 -5.50 -17.36 -1.28
CA VAL A 108 -5.33 -15.91 -1.08
C VAL A 108 -4.38 -15.33 -2.11
N LEU A 109 -3.20 -15.93 -2.30
CA LEU A 109 -2.20 -15.48 -3.25
C LEU A 109 -2.75 -15.46 -4.68
N ARG A 110 -3.41 -16.54 -5.10
CA ARG A 110 -4.07 -16.61 -6.40
C ARG A 110 -5.15 -15.54 -6.56
N ASN A 111 -5.93 -15.27 -5.52
CA ASN A 111 -6.97 -14.24 -5.57
C ASN A 111 -6.36 -12.83 -5.69
N LEU A 112 -5.34 -12.53 -4.89
CA LEU A 112 -4.62 -11.25 -4.94
C LEU A 112 -3.98 -11.03 -6.32
N ALA A 113 -3.32 -12.04 -6.88
CA ALA A 113 -2.66 -11.95 -8.19
C ALA A 113 -3.68 -11.74 -9.31
N ARG A 114 -4.76 -12.52 -9.31
CA ARG A 114 -5.83 -12.40 -10.30
C ARG A 114 -6.49 -11.03 -10.26
N ARG A 115 -6.88 -10.55 -9.07
CA ARG A 115 -7.60 -9.27 -8.93
C ARG A 115 -6.72 -8.09 -9.29
N SER A 116 -5.49 -8.04 -8.81
CA SER A 116 -4.54 -6.96 -9.13
C SER A 116 -4.23 -6.88 -10.63
N ALA A 117 -3.93 -8.02 -11.26
CA ALA A 117 -3.66 -8.07 -12.68
C ALA A 117 -4.89 -7.76 -13.56
N SER A 118 -6.09 -8.14 -13.12
CA SER A 118 -7.33 -7.76 -13.82
C SER A 118 -7.58 -6.26 -13.74
N GLU A 119 -7.53 -5.67 -12.54
CA GLU A 119 -7.80 -4.24 -12.37
C GLU A 119 -6.81 -3.37 -13.15
N TYR A 120 -5.52 -3.72 -13.10
CA TYR A 120 -4.50 -2.99 -13.83
C TYR A 120 -4.67 -3.11 -15.35
N ARG A 121 -5.00 -4.30 -15.88
CA ARG A 121 -5.27 -4.46 -17.33
C ARG A 121 -6.51 -3.72 -17.81
N GLU A 122 -7.55 -3.67 -16.99
CA GLU A 122 -8.83 -3.08 -17.36
C GLU A 122 -8.85 -1.55 -17.19
N ARG A 123 -8.18 -1.04 -16.16
CA ARG A 123 -8.29 0.38 -15.75
C ARG A 123 -6.95 1.10 -15.58
N GLY A 124 -5.83 0.38 -15.67
CA GLY A 124 -4.51 0.94 -15.39
C GLY A 124 -4.26 1.24 -13.91
N THR A 125 -5.12 0.77 -13.00
CA THR A 125 -5.06 1.15 -11.58
C THR A 125 -4.46 0.03 -10.73
N ARG A 126 -3.48 0.37 -9.88
CA ARG A 126 -2.97 -0.55 -8.85
C ARG A 126 -3.86 -0.58 -7.62
N ILE A 127 -4.22 -1.80 -7.23
CA ILE A 127 -5.06 -2.06 -6.05
C ILE A 127 -4.42 -3.01 -5.04
N LEU A 128 -3.22 -3.51 -5.33
CA LEU A 128 -2.43 -4.32 -4.40
C LEU A 128 -1.36 -3.45 -3.78
N TYR A 129 -1.35 -3.41 -2.45
CA TYR A 129 -0.40 -2.63 -1.67
C TYR A 129 0.19 -3.51 -0.56
N MET A 130 1.47 -3.33 -0.28
CA MET A 130 2.04 -3.66 1.01
C MET A 130 1.96 -2.43 1.91
N THR A 131 1.64 -2.65 3.17
CA THR A 131 1.46 -1.58 4.14
C THR A 131 2.56 -1.64 5.20
N PHE A 132 3.11 -0.49 5.57
CA PHE A 132 4.11 -0.38 6.61
C PHE A 132 3.60 0.55 7.71
N GLY A 133 3.54 0.02 8.93
CA GLY A 133 2.91 0.69 10.07
C GLY A 133 1.38 0.71 10.01
N MET A 134 0.78 0.60 11.19
CA MET A 134 -0.66 0.79 11.38
C MET A 134 -0.85 1.82 12.49
N LEU A 135 -1.78 2.76 12.29
CA LEU A 135 -2.23 3.66 13.33
C LEU A 135 -3.45 3.05 14.01
N ASP A 136 -3.36 2.84 15.32
CA ASP A 136 -4.50 2.52 16.18
C ASP A 136 -5.02 3.81 16.81
N TRP A 137 -6.29 4.13 16.57
CA TRP A 137 -6.92 5.37 17.00
C TRP A 137 -8.38 5.14 17.38
N THR A 138 -9.00 6.14 18.00
CA THR A 138 -10.40 6.06 18.45
C THR A 138 -11.26 6.98 17.61
N GLU A 139 -12.35 6.43 17.05
CA GLU A 139 -13.27 7.19 16.23
C GLU A 139 -14.06 8.20 17.07
N ALA A 140 -14.00 9.47 16.65
CA ALA A 140 -14.75 10.55 17.28
C ALA A 140 -16.26 10.24 17.30
N GLY A 141 -16.92 10.59 18.41
CA GLY A 141 -18.35 10.38 18.61
C GLY A 141 -18.76 8.96 19.00
N THR A 142 -18.15 7.91 18.43
CA THR A 142 -18.51 6.51 18.76
C THR A 142 -17.60 5.84 19.78
N GLY A 143 -16.36 6.34 19.95
CA GLY A 143 -15.39 5.74 20.87
C GLY A 143 -14.88 4.37 20.44
N GLN A 144 -15.19 3.92 19.22
CA GLN A 144 -14.77 2.62 18.74
C GLN A 144 -13.27 2.62 18.39
N PRO A 145 -12.52 1.56 18.74
CA PRO A 145 -11.14 1.42 18.28
C PRO A 145 -11.12 1.14 16.77
N VAL A 146 -10.25 1.87 16.08
CA VAL A 146 -10.05 1.79 14.63
C VAL A 146 -8.57 1.61 14.34
N ARG A 147 -8.28 0.89 13.27
CA ARG A 147 -6.93 0.66 12.77
C ARG A 147 -6.84 1.11 11.32
N SER A 148 -5.77 1.80 10.94
CA SER A 148 -5.53 2.31 9.58
C SER A 148 -4.09 2.09 9.13
N PRO A 149 -3.82 1.63 7.90
CA PRO A 149 -2.44 1.58 7.39
C PRO A 149 -1.87 2.99 7.22
N ILE A 150 -0.59 3.18 7.56
CA ILE A 150 0.08 4.50 7.50
C ILE A 150 0.74 4.69 6.14
N VAL A 151 1.72 3.84 5.81
CA VAL A 151 2.47 3.89 4.56
C VAL A 151 1.97 2.78 3.64
N LEU A 152 1.70 3.13 2.39
CA LEU A 152 1.24 2.23 1.34
C LEU A 152 2.30 2.18 0.24
N THR A 153 2.74 0.97 -0.09
CA THR A 153 3.64 0.72 -1.21
C THR A 153 2.92 -0.15 -2.23
N PRO A 154 2.66 0.37 -3.44
CA PRO A 154 1.99 -0.42 -4.48
C PRO A 154 2.88 -1.58 -4.93
N LEU A 155 2.25 -2.72 -5.16
CA LEU A 155 2.94 -3.93 -5.58
C LEU A 155 2.43 -4.43 -6.92
N GLU A 156 3.37 -4.90 -7.72
CA GLU A 156 3.10 -5.91 -8.73
C GLU A 156 3.34 -7.30 -8.15
N MET A 157 2.48 -8.26 -8.49
CA MET A 157 2.67 -9.64 -8.10
C MET A 157 2.63 -10.56 -9.31
N THR A 158 3.72 -11.30 -9.51
CA THR A 158 3.93 -12.17 -10.67
C THR A 158 4.26 -13.60 -10.25
N ARG A 159 4.04 -14.55 -11.17
CA ARG A 159 4.41 -15.95 -11.01
C ARG A 159 4.67 -16.55 -12.38
N ARG A 160 5.82 -17.21 -12.56
CA ARG A 160 6.23 -17.78 -13.86
C ARG A 160 5.48 -19.06 -14.19
N SER A 161 5.35 -19.97 -13.23
CA SER A 161 4.60 -21.21 -13.36
C SER A 161 3.91 -21.59 -12.04
N SER A 162 3.01 -22.56 -12.09
CA SER A 162 2.35 -23.11 -10.89
C SER A 162 3.29 -23.82 -9.90
N ARG A 163 4.56 -24.03 -10.26
CA ARG A 163 5.59 -24.59 -9.37
C ARG A 163 6.45 -23.53 -8.71
N ASP A 164 6.45 -22.30 -9.23
CA ASP A 164 7.24 -21.20 -8.69
C ASP A 164 6.50 -20.51 -7.53
N LEU A 165 7.23 -19.77 -6.71
CA LEU A 165 6.64 -18.89 -5.71
C LEU A 165 6.10 -17.61 -6.37
N TYR A 166 5.16 -16.94 -5.70
CA TYR A 166 4.74 -15.61 -6.11
C TYR A 166 5.84 -14.60 -5.78
N ARG A 167 6.22 -13.78 -6.76
CA ARG A 167 7.15 -12.67 -6.62
C ARG A 167 6.35 -11.39 -6.41
N VAL A 168 6.78 -10.55 -5.48
CA VAL A 168 6.25 -9.19 -5.29
C VAL A 168 7.36 -8.17 -5.43
N GLU A 169 7.07 -7.08 -6.14
CA GLU A 169 8.00 -5.98 -6.39
C GLU A 169 7.29 -4.64 -6.51
N VAL A 170 8.03 -3.56 -6.28
CA VAL A 170 7.57 -2.21 -6.60
C VAL A 170 7.73 -2.01 -8.11
N PRO A 171 6.68 -1.59 -8.81
CA PRO A 171 6.75 -1.31 -10.24
C PRO A 171 7.64 -0.08 -10.53
N ALA A 172 8.60 -0.25 -11.45
CA ALA A 172 9.67 0.72 -11.70
C ALA A 172 9.23 2.10 -12.23
N VAL A 173 8.01 2.23 -12.75
CA VAL A 173 7.57 3.42 -13.50
C VAL A 173 6.60 4.28 -12.72
N GLU A 174 5.91 3.73 -11.73
CA GLU A 174 4.62 4.29 -11.39
C GLU A 174 4.46 4.82 -9.97
N ASP A 175 5.08 4.29 -8.91
CA ASP A 175 4.79 4.85 -7.58
C ASP A 175 5.81 4.45 -6.51
N GLU A 176 6.31 5.45 -5.79
CA GLU A 176 7.07 5.33 -4.55
C GLU A 176 6.14 4.96 -3.38
N ALA A 177 6.69 4.67 -2.21
CA ALA A 177 5.88 4.57 -1.00
C ALA A 177 5.10 5.88 -0.78
N ILE A 178 3.80 5.79 -0.51
CA ILE A 178 2.93 6.95 -0.25
C ILE A 178 2.30 6.87 1.13
N LEU A 179 1.94 8.02 1.69
CA LEU A 179 1.04 8.06 2.84
C LEU A 179 -0.37 7.72 2.40
N ASN A 180 -1.07 6.97 3.24
CA ASN A 180 -2.49 6.71 3.07
C ASN A 180 -3.28 8.03 2.97
N PRO A 181 -3.79 8.39 1.77
CA PRO A 181 -4.42 9.69 1.57
C PRO A 181 -5.73 9.83 2.36
N ALA A 182 -6.45 8.72 2.52
CA ALA A 182 -7.70 8.70 3.27
C ALA A 182 -7.48 8.86 4.78
N LEU A 183 -6.41 8.26 5.30
CA LEU A 183 -6.02 8.48 6.70
C LEU A 183 -5.59 9.93 6.93
N ARG A 184 -4.79 10.51 6.03
CA ARG A 184 -4.38 11.92 6.13
C ARG A 184 -5.59 12.84 6.20
N LEU A 185 -6.54 12.66 5.29
CA LEU A 185 -7.74 13.48 5.25
C LEU A 185 -8.60 13.29 6.51
N MET A 186 -8.76 12.04 6.99
CA MET A 186 -9.49 11.73 8.23
C MET A 186 -8.87 12.43 9.45
N LEU A 187 -7.55 12.33 9.62
CA LEU A 187 -6.85 12.96 10.74
C LEU A 187 -6.97 14.49 10.70
N GLU A 188 -6.90 15.09 9.51
CA GLU A 188 -7.04 16.54 9.35
C GLU A 188 -8.48 17.02 9.59
N SER A 189 -9.47 16.30 9.05
CA SER A 189 -10.89 16.68 9.13
C SER A 189 -11.44 16.51 10.55
N ASP A 190 -11.19 15.36 11.17
CA ASP A 190 -11.89 14.93 12.37
C ASP A 190 -11.05 15.14 13.65
N HIS A 191 -9.71 15.10 13.53
CA HIS A 191 -8.80 15.19 14.67
C HIS A 191 -7.89 16.42 14.68
N LYS A 192 -7.87 17.21 13.59
CA LYS A 192 -6.94 18.36 13.41
C LYS A 192 -5.46 17.96 13.55
N LEU A 193 -5.15 16.71 13.25
CA LEU A 193 -3.81 16.14 13.25
C LEU A 193 -3.31 15.99 11.81
N SER A 194 -2.00 16.00 11.64
CA SER A 194 -1.36 15.82 10.34
C SER A 194 -0.21 14.83 10.46
N LEU A 195 -0.14 13.87 9.55
CA LEU A 195 1.03 12.99 9.45
C LEU A 195 2.24 13.80 8.94
N PRO A 196 3.44 13.58 9.51
CA PRO A 196 4.66 14.15 8.94
C PRO A 196 4.81 13.69 7.48
N PRO A 197 5.42 14.51 6.59
CA PRO A 197 5.70 14.08 5.23
C PRO A 197 6.68 12.89 5.25
N LEU A 198 6.60 12.06 4.20
CA LEU A 198 7.59 10.98 4.04
C LEU A 198 8.99 11.58 3.90
N PRO A 199 9.99 11.03 4.60
CA PRO A 199 11.37 11.45 4.46
C PRO A 199 11.98 10.85 3.19
N ASP A 200 13.22 11.24 2.90
CA ASP A 200 14.07 10.45 2.03
C ASP A 200 14.44 9.14 2.75
N PHE A 201 14.00 8.02 2.18
CA PHE A 201 14.26 6.70 2.75
C PHE A 201 15.68 6.17 2.50
N GLU A 202 16.48 6.86 1.70
CA GLU A 202 17.93 6.61 1.64
C GLU A 202 18.66 7.12 2.89
N GLU A 203 18.11 8.14 3.57
CA GLU A 203 18.71 8.77 4.75
C GLU A 203 18.05 8.33 6.07
N GLN A 204 16.76 8.01 6.04
CA GLN A 204 15.97 7.68 7.23
C GLN A 204 15.23 6.35 7.07
N SER A 205 15.35 5.47 8.05
CA SER A 205 14.64 4.19 8.06
C SER A 205 13.13 4.35 8.26
N ILE A 206 12.37 3.34 7.84
CA ILE A 206 10.92 3.28 8.05
C ILE A 206 10.55 3.33 9.55
N TYR A 207 11.37 2.74 10.44
CA TYR A 207 11.13 2.80 11.88
C TYR A 207 11.26 4.22 12.42
N GLN A 208 12.32 4.94 12.05
CA GLN A 208 12.48 6.34 12.47
C GLN A 208 11.33 7.21 11.97
N TYR A 209 10.80 6.95 10.77
CA TYR A 209 9.61 7.63 10.29
C TYR A 209 8.37 7.30 11.14
N LEU A 210 8.12 6.02 11.44
CA LEU A 210 6.98 5.62 12.27
C LEU A 210 7.07 6.18 13.70
N ASP A 211 8.26 6.32 14.27
CA ASP A 211 8.49 6.99 15.56
C ASP A 211 8.14 8.49 15.47
N ALA A 212 8.46 9.15 14.36
CA ALA A 212 8.09 10.54 14.14
C ALA A 212 6.56 10.69 14.00
N VAL A 213 5.90 9.75 13.32
CA VAL A 213 4.42 9.68 13.27
C VAL A 213 3.85 9.56 14.67
N GLN A 214 4.35 8.62 15.49
CA GLN A 214 3.85 8.41 16.85
C GLN A 214 3.99 9.66 17.75
N LYS A 215 4.98 10.52 17.52
CA LYS A 215 5.14 11.78 18.26
C LYS A 215 4.20 12.89 17.78
N ALA A 216 3.72 12.79 16.54
CA ALA A 216 2.92 13.82 15.89
C ALA A 216 1.41 13.63 16.06
N VAL A 217 0.95 12.43 16.43
CA VAL A 217 -0.48 12.06 16.55
C VAL A 217 -0.86 11.57 17.94
#